data_AF-A0A846HC30-F1
#
_entry.id   AF-A0A846HC30-F1
#
_cell.length_a   1.000
_cell.length_b   1.000
_cell.length_c   1.000
_cell.angle_alpha   90.00
_cell.angle_beta   90.00
_cell.angle_gamma   90.00
#
_symmetry.space_group_name_H-M   'P 1'
#
loop_
_entity.id
_entity.type
_entity.pdbx_description
1 polymer ?
#
loop_
_entity_poly.entity_id
_entity_poly.type
_entity_poly.pdbx_seq_one_letter_code
_entity_poly.pdbx_strand_id
1 'polypeptide(L)' 'MKFQIECNTNKSRQVCLICQQNLQINEARLVVCNDQGDGYGDICHQCIAKGGNWIQYQLQEFSNKLLATK' A
#
# COMPACT_ATOMS: atom_id res chain seq x y z
N MET A 1 3.18 4.39 -9.86
CA MET A 1 3.14 4.04 -8.41
C MET A 1 4.53 3.60 -7.99
N LYS A 2 4.97 4.01 -6.81
CA LYS A 2 6.26 3.67 -6.19
C LYS A 2 6.03 3.11 -4.80
N PHE A 3 7.07 2.47 -4.26
CA PHE A 3 7.10 1.99 -2.88
C PHE A 3 7.98 2.89 -2.02
N GLN A 4 7.48 3.24 -0.85
CA GLN A 4 8.21 3.95 0.19
C GLN A 4 8.14 3.16 1.49
N ILE A 5 9.25 3.11 2.23
CA ILE A 5 9.27 2.55 3.58
C ILE A 5 9.32 3.72 4.55
N GLU A 6 8.37 3.74 5.49
CA GLU A 6 8.35 4.72 6.56
C GLU A 6 8.54 4.02 7.90
N CYS A 7 9.43 4.55 8.73
CA CYS A 7 9.78 4.01 10.04
C CYS A 7 9.29 4.92 11.17
N ASN A 8 9.11 4.37 12.38
CA ASN A 8 8.74 5.09 13.60
C ASN A 8 7.45 5.93 13.47
N THR A 9 6.50 5.45 12.67
CA THR A 9 5.26 6.17 12.40
C THR A 9 4.31 6.08 13.59
N ASN A 10 3.61 7.18 13.89
CA ASN A 10 2.56 7.18 14.90
C ASN A 10 1.54 6.07 14.61
N LYS A 11 1.09 5.37 15.66
CA LYS A 11 0.10 4.28 15.57
C LYS A 11 -1.25 4.83 15.13
N SER A 12 -1.45 5.06 13.84
CA SER A 12 -2.75 5.33 13.25
C SER A 12 -3.40 4.02 12.82
N ARG A 13 -4.72 3.91 13.00
CA ARG A 13 -5.47 2.80 12.38
C ARG A 13 -5.50 3.07 10.89
N GLN A 14 -4.82 2.22 10.14
CA GLN A 14 -4.84 2.25 8.69
C GLN A 14 -5.44 0.97 8.15
N VAL A 15 -5.85 1.00 6.89
CA VAL A 15 -6.42 -0.14 6.18
C VAL A 15 -5.50 -0.50 5.03
N CYS A 16 -5.27 -1.79 4.82
CA CYS A 16 -4.45 -2.27 3.71
C CYS A 16 -5.09 -1.91 2.37
N LEU A 17 -4.34 -1.23 1.51
CA LEU A 17 -4.78 -0.84 0.17
C LEU A 17 -5.28 -2.03 -0.66
N ILE A 18 -4.67 -3.21 -0.48
CA ILE A 18 -4.97 -4.41 -1.27
C ILE A 18 -6.13 -5.21 -0.67
N CYS A 19 -6.02 -5.64 0.59
CA CYS A 19 -6.99 -6.57 1.18
C CYS A 19 -8.06 -5.91 2.05
N GLN A 20 -8.00 -4.58 2.22
CA GLN A 20 -8.95 -3.80 3.02
C GLN A 20 -9.07 -4.22 4.50
N GLN A 21 -8.09 -4.99 5.01
CA GLN A 21 -8.01 -5.35 6.42
C GLN A 21 -7.31 -4.26 7.22
N ASN A 22 -7.69 -4.12 8.50
CA ASN A 22 -7.03 -3.22 9.43
C ASN A 22 -5.55 -3.59 9.60
N LEU A 23 -4.70 -2.58 9.51
CA LEU A 23 -3.29 -2.65 9.77
C LEU A 23 -3.04 -2.34 11.25
N GLN A 24 -2.31 -3.24 11.91
CA GLN A 24 -1.53 -2.83 13.07
C GLN A 24 -0.14 -2.48 12.57
N ILE A 25 0.14 -1.18 12.54
CA ILE A 25 1.44 -0.67 12.13
C ILE A 25 2.42 -0.92 13.28
N ASN A 26 3.53 -1.57 12.95
CA ASN A 26 4.63 -1.81 13.87
C ASN A 26 5.69 -0.72 13.68
N GLU A 27 6.97 -1.07 13.68
CA GLU A 27 8.08 -0.11 13.59
C GLU A 27 8.25 0.50 12.20
N ALA A 28 7.75 -0.17 11.16
CA ALA A 28 7.78 0.32 9.78
C ALA A 28 6.53 -0.09 8.98
N ARG A 29 6.25 0.67 7.92
CA ARG A 29 5.18 0.39 6.96
C ARG A 29 5.65 0.56 5.51
N LEU A 30 5.05 -0.21 4.61
CA LEU A 30 5.23 -0.10 3.17
C LEU A 30 4.09 0.71 2.58
N VAL A 31 4.40 1.91 2.09
CA VAL A 31 3.46 2.85 1.50
C VAL A 31 3.53 2.78 -0.02
N VAL A 32 2.38 2.78 -0.68
CA VAL A 32 2.27 2.98 -2.13
C VAL A 32 2.04 4.46 -2.36
N CYS A 33 2.91 5.12 -3.13
CA CYS A 33 2.83 6.56 -3.39
C CYS A 33 2.98 6.90 -4.87
N ASN A 34 2.66 8.15 -5.24
CA ASN A 34 2.94 8.71 -6.55
C ASN A 34 4.39 9.22 -6.65
N ASP A 35 4.77 9.80 -7.80
CA ASP A 35 6.13 10.32 -8.00
C ASP A 35 6.48 11.54 -7.13
N GLN A 36 5.48 12.21 -6.56
CA GLN A 36 5.64 13.35 -5.65
C GLN A 36 5.67 12.93 -4.18
N GLY A 37 5.45 11.66 -3.88
CA GLY A 37 5.38 11.13 -2.51
C GLY A 37 3.97 11.13 -1.89
N ASP A 38 2.92 11.53 -2.63
CA ASP A 38 1.56 11.44 -2.11
C ASP A 38 1.14 9.97 -2.00
N GLY A 39 0.77 9.56 -0.78
CA GLY A 39 0.40 8.18 -0.46
C GLY A 39 -1.00 7.82 -0.96
N TYR A 40 -1.10 6.70 -1.67
CA TYR A 40 -2.36 6.02 -1.99
C TYR A 40 -2.85 5.12 -0.84
N GLY A 41 -1.92 4.60 -0.04
CA GLY A 41 -2.22 3.73 1.11
C GLY A 41 -1.10 2.74 1.40
N ASP A 42 -1.30 1.92 2.42
CA ASP A 42 -0.27 1.02 2.96
C ASP A 42 -0.55 -0.45 2.60
N ILE A 43 0.49 -1.29 2.58
CA ILE A 43 0.38 -2.73 2.33
C ILE A 43 0.68 -3.51 3.62
N CYS A 44 -0.22 -4.43 4.00
CA CYS A 44 -0.03 -5.27 5.18
C CYS A 44 1.05 -6.36 4.99
N HIS A 45 1.64 -6.83 6.09
CA HIS A 45 2.63 -7.91 6.08
C HIS A 45 2.15 -9.18 5.37
N GLN A 46 0.85 -9.53 5.49
CA GLN A 46 0.29 -10.70 4.81
C GLN A 46 0.27 -10.54 3.28
N CYS A 47 0.03 -9.34 2.78
CA CYS A 47 0.09 -9.05 1.34
C CYS A 47 1.54 -8.95 0.87
N ILE A 48 2.45 -8.39 1.68
CA ILE A 48 3.89 -8.35 1.41
C ILE A 48 4.44 -9.78 1.24
N ALA A 49 4.05 -10.70 2.13
CA ALA A 49 4.50 -12.09 2.13
C ALA A 49 4.12 -12.87 0.85
N LYS A 50 3.18 -12.39 0.04
CA LYS A 50 2.82 -12.99 -1.25
C LYS A 50 3.79 -12.67 -2.38
N GLY A 51 4.72 -11.74 -2.15
CA GLY A 51 5.81 -11.42 -3.07
C GLY A 51 5.49 -10.32 -4.09
N GLY A 52 6.56 -9.73 -4.64
CA GLY A 52 6.50 -8.52 -5.47
C GLY A 52 5.63 -8.67 -6.73
N ASN A 53 5.71 -9.81 -7.42
CA ASN A 53 4.91 -10.04 -8.64
C ASN A 53 3.39 -10.02 -8.34
N TRP A 54 2.99 -10.64 -7.23
CA TRP A 54 1.59 -10.65 -6.82
C TRP A 54 1.11 -9.24 -6.45
N ILE A 55 1.93 -8.49 -5.71
CA ILE A 55 1.65 -7.09 -5.36
C ILE A 55 1.51 -6.23 -6.62
N GLN A 56 2.43 -6.36 -7.57
CA GLN A 56 2.40 -5.60 -8.82
C GLN A 56 1.10 -5.84 -9.59
N TYR A 57 0.63 -7.08 -9.68
CA TYR A 57 -0.64 -7.42 -10.31
C TYR A 57 -1.82 -6.72 -9.61
N GLN A 58 -1.87 -6.76 -8.27
CA GLN A 58 -2.93 -6.09 -7.51
C GLN A 58 -2.92 -4.56 -7.72
N LEU A 59 -1.74 -3.95 -7.80
CA LEU A 59 -1.61 -2.50 -8.02
C LEU A 59 -1.95 -2.08 -9.45
N GLN A 60 -1.71 -2.93 -10.45
CA GLN A 60 -2.17 -2.68 -11.83
C GLN A 60 -3.70 -2.64 -11.88
N GLU A 61 -4.37 -3.61 -11.26
CA GLU A 61 -5.84 -3.63 -11.16
C GLU A 61 -6.39 -2.40 -10.45
N PHE A 62 -5.74 -1.97 -9.36
CA PHE A 62 -6.08 -0.74 -8.67
C PHE A 62 -5.90 0.50 -9.55
N SER A 63 -4.79 0.60 -10.29
CA SER A 63 -4.52 1.70 -11.22
C SER A 63 -5.57 1.79 -12.33
N ASN A 64 -5.97 0.65 -12.90
CA ASN A 64 -7.00 0.60 -13.94
C ASN A 64 -8.33 1.15 -13.44
N LYS A 65 -8.71 0.81 -12.20
CA LYS A 65 -9.92 1.34 -11.56
C LYS A 65 -9.86 2.85 -11.32
N LEU A 66 -8.71 3.39 -10.91
CA LEU A 66 -8.52 4.84 -10.74
C LEU A 66 -8.63 5.62 -12.05
N LEU A 67 -8.23 5.01 -13.17
CA LEU A 67 -8.34 5.63 -14.50
C LEU A 67 -9.77 5.58 -15.04
N ALA A 68 -10.52 4.52 -14.71
CA ALA A 68 -11.92 4.36 -15.13
C ALA A 68 -12.91 5.28 -14.39
N THR A 69 -12.51 5.88 -13.27
CA THR A 69 -13.32 6.84 -12.50
C THR A 69 -13.02 8.32 -12.84
N LYS A 70 -12.17 8.58 -13.84
CA LYS A 70 -11.99 9.91 -14.44
C LYS A 70 -12.88 10.08 -15.65
#